data_AF-A0A1F8T0X1-F1
#
_entry.id   AF-A0A1F8T0X1-F1
#
_cell.length_a   1.000
_cell.length_b   1.000
_cell.length_c   1.000
_cell.angle_alpha   90.00
_cell.angle_beta   90.00
_cell.angle_gamma   90.00
#
_symmetry.space_group_name_H-M   'P 1'
#
loop_
_entity.id
_entity.type
_entity.pdbx_description
1 polymer ?
#
loop_
_entity_poly.entity_id
_entity_poly.type
_entity_poly.pdbx_seq_one_letter_code
_entity_poly.pdbx_strand_id
1 'polypeptide(L)'
;MEIRKIYEYALIREYEGKRFFEENAKRLSHAAAVNAFQQLAIEEQKHINFIQNQINILVGQAGDVDYGVKLEQAGFFSQRAQSESIDQSIAESMIPDLPVLRMAFLIERDFAEFYETTANQTEGDARQVLNMLSQWERRHARLFKHYYDMAFEEYSKMPWGG
;
A
#
# COMPACT_ATOMS: atom_id res chain seq x y z
N MET A 1 -5.17 -13.56 -22.09
CA MET A 1 -5.07 -13.43 -20.63
C MET A 1 -6.44 -13.04 -20.11
N GLU A 2 -6.97 -13.73 -19.09
CA GLU A 2 -8.32 -13.48 -18.58
C GLU A 2 -8.30 -12.30 -17.59
N ILE A 3 -8.60 -11.08 -18.05
CA ILE A 3 -8.56 -9.84 -17.25
C ILE A 3 -9.39 -9.96 -15.96
N ARG A 4 -10.54 -10.62 -16.04
CA ARG A 4 -11.40 -10.86 -14.88
C ARG A 4 -10.66 -11.62 -13.77
N LYS A 5 -9.90 -12.67 -14.12
CA LYS A 5 -9.15 -13.48 -13.14
C LYS A 5 -8.02 -12.68 -12.50
N ILE A 6 -7.40 -11.77 -13.26
CA ILE A 6 -6.39 -10.86 -12.72
C ILE A 6 -7.01 -9.95 -11.67
N TYR A 7 -8.16 -9.35 -11.96
CA TYR A 7 -8.84 -8.48 -11.00
C TYR A 7 -9.39 -9.23 -9.80
N GLU A 8 -9.89 -10.45 -9.97
CA GLU A 8 -10.31 -11.30 -8.85
C GLU A 8 -9.12 -11.68 -7.96
N TYR A 9 -7.96 -11.98 -8.55
CA TYR A 9 -6.73 -12.21 -7.80
C TYR A 9 -6.27 -10.94 -7.07
N ALA A 10 -6.21 -9.81 -7.76
CA ALA A 10 -5.88 -8.50 -7.20
C ALA A 10 -6.77 -8.17 -5.99
N LEU A 11 -8.08 -8.35 -6.12
CA LEU A 11 -9.05 -8.11 -5.05
C LEU A 11 -8.75 -8.94 -3.79
N ILE A 12 -8.38 -10.21 -3.95
CA ILE A 12 -7.97 -11.06 -2.83
C ILE A 12 -6.71 -10.51 -2.15
N ARG A 13 -5.72 -10.06 -2.94
CA ARG A 13 -4.48 -9.46 -2.42
C ARG A 13 -4.77 -8.19 -1.63
N GLU A 14 -5.64 -7.30 -2.11
CA GLU A 14 -6.00 -6.10 -1.36
C GLU A 14 -6.75 -6.41 -0.06
N TYR A 15 -7.60 -7.44 -0.04
CA TYR A 15 -8.21 -7.91 1.21
C TYR A 15 -7.18 -8.45 2.20
N GLU A 16 -6.16 -9.16 1.72
CA GLU A 16 -5.06 -9.66 2.54
C GLU A 16 -4.20 -8.50 3.07
N GLY A 17 -3.82 -7.53 2.22
CA GLY A 17 -3.08 -6.34 2.59
C GLY A 17 -3.83 -5.51 3.63
N LYS A 18 -5.11 -5.22 3.38
CA LYS A 18 -5.98 -4.52 4.33
C LYS A 18 -6.00 -5.21 5.69
N ARG A 19 -6.23 -6.53 5.72
CA ARG A 19 -6.27 -7.30 6.98
C ARG A 19 -4.93 -7.24 7.69
N PHE A 20 -3.82 -7.39 6.96
CA PHE A 20 -2.49 -7.26 7.52
C PHE A 20 -2.32 -5.90 8.21
N PHE A 21 -2.71 -4.81 7.57
CA PHE A 21 -2.61 -3.47 8.15
C PHE A 21 -3.52 -3.30 9.38
N GLU A 22 -4.78 -3.72 9.31
CA GLU A 22 -5.74 -3.63 10.43
C GLU A 22 -5.30 -4.44 11.65
N GLU A 23 -4.76 -5.64 11.45
CA GLU A 23 -4.29 -6.51 12.53
C GLU A 23 -2.99 -5.98 13.17
N ASN A 24 -2.06 -5.49 12.35
CA ASN A 24 -0.81 -4.91 12.84
C ASN A 24 -1.04 -3.60 13.59
N ALA A 25 -1.95 -2.74 13.13
CA ALA A 25 -2.30 -1.50 13.84
C ALA A 25 -2.73 -1.73 15.30
N LYS A 26 -3.26 -2.91 15.65
CA LYS A 26 -3.69 -3.25 17.02
C LYS A 26 -2.55 -3.67 17.95
N ARG A 27 -1.38 -3.98 17.41
CA ARG A 27 -0.24 -4.57 18.13
C ARG A 27 1.04 -3.75 18.09
N LEU A 28 1.09 -2.70 17.26
CA LEU A 28 2.24 -1.79 17.17
C LEU A 28 2.37 -0.98 18.47
N SER A 29 3.62 -0.65 18.81
CA SER A 29 3.94 -0.07 20.12
C SER A 29 3.80 1.45 20.15
N HIS A 30 3.90 2.11 19.00
CA HIS A 30 3.92 3.57 18.90
C HIS A 30 2.78 4.15 18.06
N ALA A 31 2.22 5.28 18.50
CA ALA A 31 1.08 5.94 17.87
C ALA A 31 1.32 6.32 16.40
N ALA A 32 2.54 6.74 16.04
CA ALA A 32 2.87 7.08 14.65
C ALA A 32 2.82 5.85 13.73
N ALA A 33 3.33 4.71 14.18
CA ALA A 33 3.26 3.45 13.43
C ALA A 33 1.83 2.94 13.34
N VAL A 34 1.05 3.02 14.44
CA VAL A 34 -0.38 2.69 14.45
C VAL A 34 -1.15 3.53 13.44
N ASN A 35 -0.95 4.85 13.45
CA ASN A 35 -1.63 5.77 12.53
C ASN A 35 -1.29 5.45 11.08
N ALA A 36 -0.01 5.19 10.77
CA ALA A 36 0.39 4.80 9.42
C ALA A 36 -0.35 3.53 8.95
N PHE A 37 -0.36 2.48 9.77
CA PHE A 37 -1.03 1.23 9.42
C PHE A 37 -2.56 1.41 9.29
N GLN A 38 -3.19 2.23 10.14
CA GLN A 38 -4.61 2.54 10.03
C GLN A 38 -4.94 3.31 8.74
N GLN A 39 -4.13 4.30 8.37
CA GLN A 39 -4.32 5.04 7.12
C GLN A 39 -4.17 4.10 5.92
N LEU A 40 -3.18 3.20 5.93
CA LEU A 40 -3.00 2.25 4.84
C LEU A 40 -4.17 1.28 4.72
N ALA A 41 -4.73 0.76 5.82
CA ALA A 41 -5.94 -0.05 5.77
C ALA A 41 -7.14 0.69 5.13
N ILE A 42 -7.23 2.02 5.30
CA ILE A 42 -8.25 2.86 4.66
C ILE A 42 -7.96 3.02 3.16
N GLU A 43 -6.69 3.16 2.78
CA GLU A 43 -6.26 3.21 1.37
C GLU A 43 -6.54 1.88 0.66
N GLU A 44 -6.22 0.73 1.27
CA GLU A 44 -6.53 -0.60 0.72
C GLU A 44 -8.03 -0.81 0.51
N GLN A 45 -8.87 -0.27 1.40
CA GLN A 45 -10.32 -0.33 1.19
C GLN A 45 -10.76 0.41 -0.08
N LYS A 46 -10.06 1.48 -0.46
CA LYS A 46 -10.33 2.22 -1.70
C LYS A 46 -9.84 1.43 -2.91
N HIS A 47 -8.70 0.75 -2.80
CA HIS A 47 -8.22 -0.18 -3.85
C HIS A 47 -9.25 -1.28 -4.11
N ILE A 48 -9.74 -1.93 -3.04
CA ILE A 48 -10.81 -2.94 -3.11
C ILE A 48 -12.03 -2.39 -3.85
N ASN A 49 -12.51 -1.21 -3.46
CA ASN A 49 -13.69 -0.59 -4.08
C ASN A 49 -13.44 -0.28 -5.57
N PHE A 50 -12.24 0.20 -5.89
CA PHE A 50 -11.85 0.51 -7.26
C PHE A 50 -11.77 -0.74 -8.13
N ILE A 51 -11.12 -1.81 -7.68
CA ILE A 51 -11.02 -3.08 -8.40
C ILE A 51 -12.41 -3.71 -8.57
N GLN A 52 -13.25 -3.68 -7.53
CA GLN A 52 -14.62 -4.18 -7.63
C GLN A 52 -15.42 -3.41 -8.69
N ASN A 53 -15.26 -2.09 -8.76
CA ASN A 53 -15.87 -1.27 -9.80
C ASN A 53 -15.38 -1.67 -11.20
N GLN A 54 -14.08 -1.95 -11.38
CA GLN A 54 -13.54 -2.44 -12.66
C GLN A 54 -14.09 -3.81 -13.06
N ILE A 55 -14.26 -4.72 -12.10
CA ILE A 55 -14.91 -6.02 -12.32
C ILE A 55 -16.35 -5.82 -12.79
N ASN A 56 -17.11 -4.93 -12.13
CA ASN A 56 -18.50 -4.65 -12.49
C ASN A 56 -18.61 -4.14 -13.94
N ILE A 57 -17.77 -3.18 -14.33
CA ILE A 57 -17.72 -2.67 -15.71
C ILE A 57 -17.40 -3.81 -16.69
N LEU A 58 -16.42 -4.66 -16.37
CA LEU A 58 -15.98 -5.77 -17.22
C LEU A 58 -17.10 -6.80 -17.45
N VAL A 59 -17.97 -7.03 -16.47
CA VAL A 59 -19.12 -7.95 -16.60
C VAL A 59 -20.39 -7.27 -17.12
N GLY A 60 -20.30 -6.02 -17.59
CA GLY A 60 -21.43 -5.28 -18.15
C GLY A 60 -22.43 -4.76 -17.11
N GLN A 61 -22.03 -4.69 -15.83
CA GLN A 61 -22.81 -4.07 -14.76
C GLN A 61 -22.52 -2.56 -14.67
N ALA A 62 -23.39 -1.83 -13.97
CA ALA A 62 -23.17 -0.41 -13.71
C ALA A 62 -21.88 -0.21 -12.90
N GLY A 63 -21.01 0.68 -13.40
CA GLY A 63 -19.79 1.11 -12.73
C GLY A 63 -19.39 2.51 -13.19
N ASP A 64 -18.55 3.15 -12.39
CA ASP A 64 -18.04 4.50 -12.63
C ASP A 64 -16.67 4.42 -13.33
N VAL A 65 -16.63 4.74 -14.62
CA VAL A 65 -15.42 4.67 -15.45
C VAL A 65 -14.33 5.64 -14.95
N ASP A 66 -14.73 6.75 -14.33
CA ASP A 66 -13.82 7.79 -13.86
C ASP A 66 -13.42 7.61 -12.38
N TYR A 67 -13.83 6.52 -11.72
CA TYR A 67 -13.64 6.34 -10.29
C TYR A 67 -12.16 6.44 -9.87
N GLY A 68 -11.25 5.87 -10.66
CA GLY A 68 -9.80 5.95 -10.41
C GLY A 68 -9.27 7.39 -10.47
N VAL A 69 -9.68 8.14 -11.49
CA VAL A 69 -9.31 9.55 -11.67
C VAL A 69 -9.82 10.40 -10.52
N LYS A 70 -11.07 10.16 -10.07
CA LYS A 70 -11.66 10.86 -8.93
C LYS A 70 -10.90 10.60 -7.63
N LEU A 71 -10.44 9.37 -7.41
CA LEU A 71 -9.62 9.03 -6.23
C LEU A 71 -8.27 9.77 -6.24
N GLU A 72 -7.58 9.81 -7.38
CA GLU A 72 -6.31 10.54 -7.51
C GLU A 72 -6.49 12.05 -7.32
N GLN A 73 -7.50 12.65 -7.96
CA GLN A 73 -7.78 14.09 -7.88
C GLN A 73 -8.16 14.55 -6.48
N ALA A 74 -8.88 13.72 -5.73
CA ALA A 74 -9.21 14.01 -4.35
C ALA A 74 -7.97 13.95 -3.41
N GLY A 75 -6.78 13.67 -3.97
CA GLY A 75 -5.52 13.71 -3.23
C GLY A 75 -5.38 12.57 -2.23
N PHE A 76 -6.23 11.54 -2.34
CA PHE A 76 -6.26 10.43 -1.40
C PHE A 76 -4.98 9.59 -1.41
N PHE A 77 -4.26 9.59 -2.54
CA PHE A 77 -2.96 8.93 -2.70
C PHE A 77 -1.79 9.94 -2.75
N SER A 78 -2.01 11.17 -2.25
CA SER A 78 -1.01 12.24 -2.25
C SER A 78 -0.16 12.20 -0.98
N GLN A 79 1.16 12.37 -1.15
CA GLN A 79 2.20 12.37 -0.11
C GLN A 79 2.00 13.36 1.05
N ARG A 80 0.95 14.20 1.04
CA ARG A 80 0.72 15.22 2.08
C ARG A 80 0.46 14.64 3.47
N ALA A 81 -0.09 13.43 3.58
CA ALA A 81 -0.19 12.75 4.87
C ALA A 81 1.14 12.11 5.33
N GLN A 82 2.12 11.98 4.42
CA GLN A 82 3.40 11.30 4.64
C GLN A 82 4.57 12.25 4.90
N SER A 83 4.36 13.57 4.76
CA SER A 83 5.41 14.59 4.84
C SER A 83 5.49 15.33 6.18
N GLU A 84 4.75 14.90 7.20
CA GLU A 84 5.10 15.32 8.56
C GLU A 84 6.48 14.74 8.87
N SER A 85 7.44 15.61 9.19
CA SER A 85 8.80 15.18 9.52
C SER A 85 8.74 14.19 10.67
N ILE A 86 9.14 12.95 10.40
CA ILE A 86 9.40 11.98 11.46
C ILE A 86 10.64 12.46 12.18
N ASP A 87 10.46 12.95 13.41
CA ASP A 87 11.59 13.29 14.26
C ASP A 87 12.29 12.03 14.78
N GLN A 88 13.49 12.22 15.33
CA GLN A 88 14.32 11.13 15.84
C GLN A 88 13.62 10.31 16.93
N SER A 89 12.79 10.94 17.77
CA SER A 89 12.07 10.24 18.85
C SER A 89 11.01 9.28 18.31
N ILE A 90 10.37 9.65 17.19
CA ILE A 90 9.44 8.77 16.48
C ILE A 90 10.20 7.61 15.83
N ALA A 91 11.38 7.84 15.24
CA ALA A 91 12.19 6.78 14.63
C ALA A 91 12.66 5.73 15.65
N GLU A 92 13.15 6.14 16.82
CA GLU A 92 13.56 5.24 17.91
C GLU A 92 12.39 4.36 18.40
N SER A 93 11.20 4.95 18.52
CA SER A 93 10.00 4.24 19.00
C SER A 93 9.52 3.13 18.05
N MET A 94 9.93 3.17 16.78
CA MET A 94 9.60 2.19 15.75
C MET A 94 10.56 1.00 15.70
N ILE A 95 11.66 1.03 16.45
CA ILE A 95 12.67 -0.05 16.47
C ILE A 95 12.04 -1.43 16.78
N PRO A 96 11.14 -1.59 17.78
CA PRO A 96 10.48 -2.86 18.04
C PRO A 96 9.64 -3.37 16.85
N ASP A 97 9.19 -2.45 16.00
CA ASP A 97 8.29 -2.72 14.88
C ASP A 97 9.06 -2.98 13.56
N LEU A 98 10.40 -2.94 13.57
CA LEU A 98 11.26 -3.18 12.39
C LEU A 98 10.88 -4.41 11.55
N PRO A 99 10.61 -5.60 12.13
CA PRO A 99 10.22 -6.76 11.33
C PRO A 99 8.88 -6.55 10.61
N VAL A 100 7.94 -5.86 11.25
CA VAL A 100 6.62 -5.57 10.70
C VAL A 100 6.70 -4.52 9.60
N LEU A 101 7.50 -3.45 9.80
CA LEU A 101 7.78 -2.44 8.79
C LEU A 101 8.45 -3.05 7.55
N ARG A 102 9.41 -3.96 7.75
CA ARG A 102 10.05 -4.69 6.65
C ARG A 102 9.04 -5.57 5.90
N MET A 103 8.15 -6.24 6.62
CA MET A 103 7.12 -7.08 6.02
C MET A 103 6.14 -6.24 5.20
N ALA A 104 5.67 -5.11 5.73
CA ALA A 104 4.83 -4.16 5.00
C ALA A 104 5.52 -3.71 3.70
N PHE A 105 6.77 -3.24 3.77
CA PHE A 105 7.53 -2.86 2.58
C PHE A 105 7.58 -3.97 1.51
N LEU A 106 7.86 -5.22 1.91
CA LEU A 106 7.96 -6.33 0.98
C LEU A 106 6.61 -6.69 0.35
N ILE A 107 5.52 -6.67 1.12
CA ILE A 107 4.15 -6.92 0.61
C ILE A 107 3.81 -5.90 -0.48
N GLU A 108 3.92 -4.61 -0.18
CA GLU A 108 3.58 -3.53 -1.12
C GLU A 108 4.47 -3.56 -2.36
N ARG A 109 5.77 -3.87 -2.20
CA ARG A 109 6.69 -4.01 -3.34
C ARG A 109 6.29 -5.18 -4.23
N ASP A 110 5.95 -6.32 -3.64
CA ASP A 110 5.54 -7.50 -4.41
C ASP A 110 4.22 -7.23 -5.16
N PHE A 111 3.31 -6.40 -4.62
CA PHE A 111 2.07 -5.97 -5.31
C PHE A 111 2.36 -5.00 -6.44
N ALA A 112 3.20 -4.00 -6.20
CA ALA A 112 3.69 -3.09 -7.22
C ALA A 112 4.27 -3.84 -8.44
N GLU A 113 5.13 -4.83 -8.19
CA GLU A 113 5.78 -5.65 -9.21
C GLU A 113 4.79 -6.57 -9.92
N PHE A 114 3.85 -7.17 -9.19
CA PHE A 114 2.77 -7.97 -9.77
C PHE A 114 1.93 -7.13 -10.75
N TYR A 115 1.48 -5.95 -10.34
CA TYR A 115 0.66 -5.08 -11.18
C TYR A 115 1.42 -4.58 -12.40
N GLU A 116 2.68 -4.17 -12.26
CA GLU A 116 3.52 -3.71 -13.37
C GLU A 116 3.76 -4.84 -14.38
N THR A 117 4.15 -6.02 -13.91
CA THR A 117 4.39 -7.18 -14.77
C THR A 117 3.14 -7.56 -15.53
N THR A 118 1.99 -7.56 -14.86
CA THR A 118 0.70 -7.86 -15.49
C THR A 118 0.28 -6.78 -16.48
N ALA A 119 0.51 -5.50 -16.16
CA ALA A 119 0.24 -4.37 -17.07
C ALA A 119 1.05 -4.48 -18.37
N ASN A 120 2.32 -4.90 -18.29
CA ASN A 120 3.19 -5.10 -19.45
C ASN A 120 2.73 -6.22 -20.39
N GLN A 121 1.86 -7.12 -19.91
CA GLN A 121 1.28 -8.22 -20.67
C GLN A 121 -0.20 -7.97 -21.03
N THR A 122 -0.73 -6.79 -20.71
CA THR A 122 -2.13 -6.39 -20.92
C THR A 122 -2.20 -5.24 -21.93
N GLU A 123 -3.34 -5.09 -22.60
CA GLU A 123 -3.62 -3.98 -23.52
C GLU A 123 -4.89 -3.22 -23.12
N GLY A 124 -5.12 -2.06 -23.74
CA GLY A 124 -6.32 -1.25 -23.54
C GLY A 124 -6.46 -0.70 -22.12
N ASP A 125 -7.71 -0.51 -21.69
CA ASP A 125 -8.05 0.11 -20.41
C ASP A 125 -7.51 -0.69 -19.22
N ALA A 126 -7.48 -2.02 -19.34
CA ALA A 126 -6.96 -2.88 -18.28
C ALA A 126 -5.46 -2.63 -18.00
N ARG A 127 -4.67 -2.30 -19.03
CA ARG A 127 -3.27 -1.88 -18.84
C ARG A 127 -3.18 -0.59 -18.03
N GLN A 128 -4.08 0.37 -18.28
CA GLN A 128 -4.09 1.65 -17.57
C GLN A 128 -4.45 1.46 -16.09
N VAL A 129 -5.48 0.65 -15.83
CA VAL A 129 -5.90 0.26 -14.47
C VAL A 129 -4.75 -0.38 -13.69
N LEU A 130 -4.07 -1.37 -14.28
CA LEU A 130 -2.96 -2.07 -13.62
C LEU A 130 -1.74 -1.17 -13.40
N ASN A 131 -1.43 -0.28 -14.35
CA ASN A 131 -0.37 0.72 -14.17
C ASN A 131 -0.68 1.69 -13.02
N MET A 132 -1.94 2.07 -12.86
CA MET A 132 -2.37 2.95 -11.78
C MET A 132 -2.23 2.25 -10.41
N LEU A 133 -2.73 1.00 -10.28
CA LEU A 133 -2.54 0.18 -9.08
C LEU A 133 -1.04 0.04 -8.75
N SER A 134 -0.20 -0.34 -9.72
CA SER A 134 1.25 -0.43 -9.50
C SER A 134 1.85 0.87 -8.96
N GLN A 135 1.42 2.02 -9.46
CA GLN A 135 1.91 3.31 -8.97
C GLN A 135 1.49 3.61 -7.54
N TRP A 136 0.29 3.19 -7.12
CA TRP A 136 -0.20 3.33 -5.75
C TRP A 136 0.60 2.45 -4.80
N GLU A 137 0.72 1.15 -5.09
CA GLU A 137 1.54 0.21 -4.32
C GLU A 137 3.01 0.66 -4.21
N ARG A 138 3.58 1.20 -5.28
CA ARG A 138 4.95 1.76 -5.25
C ARG A 138 5.08 2.93 -4.27
N ARG A 139 4.03 3.72 -4.06
CA ARG A 139 4.03 4.81 -3.07
C ARG A 139 4.02 4.24 -1.66
N HIS A 140 3.17 3.26 -1.38
CA HIS A 140 3.13 2.57 -0.09
C HIS A 140 4.46 1.88 0.24
N ALA A 141 5.04 1.15 -0.73
CA ALA A 141 6.34 0.51 -0.56
C ALA A 141 7.43 1.53 -0.20
N ARG A 142 7.45 2.71 -0.84
CA ARG A 142 8.41 3.77 -0.49
C ARG A 142 8.19 4.31 0.92
N LEU A 143 6.94 4.46 1.35
CA LEU A 143 6.61 4.90 2.70
C LEU A 143 7.17 3.92 3.75
N PHE A 144 6.85 2.64 3.63
CA PHE A 144 7.32 1.65 4.59
C PHE A 144 8.83 1.43 4.53
N LYS A 145 9.43 1.53 3.34
CA LYS A 145 10.89 1.53 3.22
C LYS A 145 11.50 2.70 3.99
N HIS A 146 10.93 3.90 3.87
CA HIS A 146 11.41 5.07 4.58
C HIS A 146 11.33 4.89 6.10
N TYR A 147 10.20 4.41 6.62
CA TYR A 147 10.04 4.13 8.06
C TYR A 147 11.00 3.05 8.55
N TYR A 148 11.16 1.98 7.78
CA TYR A 148 12.12 0.93 8.07
C TYR A 148 13.55 1.47 8.10
N ASP A 149 13.97 2.23 7.08
CA ASP A 149 15.32 2.76 6.97
C ASP A 149 15.64 3.69 8.15
N MET A 150 14.72 4.58 8.55
CA MET A 150 14.90 5.47 9.70
C MET A 150 15.03 4.71 11.02
N ALA A 151 14.10 3.77 11.30
CA ALA A 151 14.16 2.97 12.52
C ALA A 151 15.41 2.09 12.55
N PHE A 152 15.84 1.56 11.39
CA PHE A 152 17.02 0.72 11.28
C PHE A 152 18.31 1.52 11.48
N GLU A 153 18.34 2.75 10.99
CA GLU A 153 19.46 3.66 11.22
C GLU A 153 19.65 3.93 12.72
N GLU A 154 18.58 4.26 13.45
CA GLU A 154 18.65 4.45 14.90
C GLU A 154 19.04 3.16 15.64
N TYR A 155 18.47 2.02 15.26
CA TYR A 155 18.87 0.70 15.77
C TYR A 155 20.38 0.44 15.57
N SER A 156 20.93 0.79 14.39
CA SER A 156 22.34 0.56 14.08
C SER A 156 23.31 1.38 14.93
N LYS A 157 22.85 2.52 15.46
CA LYS A 157 23.61 3.42 16.35
C LYS A 157 23.58 2.99 17.82
N MET A 158 22.69 2.07 18.20
CA MET A 158 22.57 1.64 19.59
C MET A 158 23.86 0.95 20.07
N PRO A 159 24.30 1.21 21.32
CA PRO A 159 25.45 0.53 21.89
C PRO A 159 25.08 -0.92 22.19
N TRP A 160 25.46 -1.81 21.28
CA TRP A 160 25.43 -3.25 21.51
C TRP A 160 26.53 -3.58 22.53
N GLY A 161 26.16 -3.61 23.82
CA GLY A 161 27.09 -3.84 24.92
C GLY A 161 28.07 -4.98 24.61
N GLY A 162 29.36 -4.63 24.53
CA GLY A 162 30.49 -5.56 24.55
C GLY A 162 31.08 -5.68 25.95
#